data_AF-A0A3S1ZCN4-F1
#
_entry.id   AF-A0A3S1ZCN4-F1
#
_cell.length_a   1.000
_cell.length_b   1.000
_cell.length_c   1.000
_cell.angle_alpha   90.00
_cell.angle_beta   90.00
_cell.angle_gamma   90.00
#
_symmetry.space_group_name_H-M   'P 1'
#
loop_
_entity.id
_entity.type
_entity.pdbx_description
1 polymer ?
#
loop_
_entity_poly.entity_id
_entity_poly.type
_entity_poly.pdbx_seq_one_letter_code
_entity_poly.pdbx_strand_id
1 'polypeptide(L)'
;FLSTLQARWQYAGEALGLGFAQGKSMLWNKPMLDANGGIRALAAEIAEDAAATKLVNGLGLRVNLVAAPFEQPLGRRTFDEIWSRQARWARLRRVTFPLFFAPEILTGAVVPLVLALIAAASAGISLWPTAIAVLAAFYLPECALAWSKGWYLSPRMVAAIMARDLILPAMWARGWLGGAVDWRGNAMTIGTKAAELEETPSGA
;
A
#
# COMPACT_ATOMS: atom_id res chain seq x y z
N PHE A 1 -2.19 5.94 -6.45
CA PHE A 1 -3.63 5.67 -6.40
C PHE A 1 -3.97 5.53 -4.93
N LEU A 2 -5.12 6.02 -4.45
CA LEU A 2 -5.56 5.73 -3.09
C LEU A 2 -6.92 5.06 -3.22
N SER A 3 -6.97 3.74 -3.06
CA SER A 3 -8.24 3.05 -2.88
C SER A 3 -8.73 3.24 -1.44
N THR A 4 -9.98 2.90 -1.17
CA THR A 4 -10.54 2.89 0.19
C THR A 4 -9.70 2.10 1.19
N LEU A 5 -9.12 0.96 0.78
CA LEU A 5 -8.19 0.20 1.63
C LEU A 5 -6.97 1.04 2.02
N GLN A 6 -6.23 1.57 1.04
CA GLN A 6 -5.01 2.35 1.31
C GLN A 6 -5.30 3.62 2.10
N ALA A 7 -6.42 4.27 1.81
CA ALA A 7 -6.86 5.48 2.51
C ALA A 7 -7.15 5.22 4.00
N ARG A 8 -7.86 4.12 4.30
CA ARG A 8 -8.10 3.71 5.68
C ARG A 8 -6.79 3.46 6.44
N TRP A 9 -5.82 2.81 5.80
CA TRP A 9 -4.52 2.55 6.41
C TRP A 9 -3.71 3.80 6.66
N GLN A 10 -3.71 4.74 5.73
CA GLN A 10 -3.07 6.04 5.92
C GLN A 10 -3.71 6.80 7.08
N TYR A 11 -5.05 6.89 7.12
CA TYR A 11 -5.74 7.56 8.22
C TYR A 11 -5.55 6.86 9.57
N ALA A 12 -5.53 5.53 9.59
CA ALA A 12 -5.25 4.78 10.81
C ALA A 12 -3.80 5.04 11.29
N GLY A 13 -2.83 5.04 10.37
CA GLY A 13 -1.44 5.38 10.68
C GLY A 13 -1.32 6.78 11.26
N GLU A 14 -1.90 7.78 10.60
CA GLU A 14 -1.95 9.17 11.07
C GLU A 14 -2.57 9.30 12.47
N ALA A 15 -3.73 8.67 12.71
CA ALA A 15 -4.40 8.70 14.00
C ALA A 15 -3.57 8.08 15.13
N LEU A 16 -2.68 7.14 14.80
CA LEU A 16 -1.74 6.51 15.73
C LEU A 16 -0.39 7.24 15.82
N GLY A 17 -0.21 8.37 15.11
CA GLY A 17 1.05 9.11 15.05
C GLY A 17 2.14 8.42 14.20
N LEU A 18 1.75 7.45 13.38
CA LEU A 18 2.57 6.70 12.43
C LEU A 18 2.27 7.15 10.99
N GLY A 19 1.96 8.44 10.81
CA GLY A 19 1.78 9.06 9.51
C GLY A 19 3.02 8.85 8.64
N PHE A 20 2.81 8.62 7.34
CA PHE A 20 3.89 8.38 6.39
C PHE A 20 3.59 9.08 5.07
N ALA A 21 4.66 9.49 4.38
CA ALA A 21 4.55 10.22 3.13
C ALA A 21 4.16 9.27 1.98
N GLN A 22 3.52 9.84 0.95
CA GLN A 22 3.22 9.12 -0.29
C GLN A 22 3.52 10.00 -1.49
N GLY A 23 4.31 9.49 -2.43
CA GLY A 23 5.04 10.26 -3.45
C GLY A 23 4.21 10.95 -4.54
N LYS A 24 2.89 11.11 -4.39
CA LYS A 24 2.10 11.86 -5.38
C LYS A 24 2.23 13.37 -5.20
N SER A 25 2.09 13.82 -3.95
CA SER A 25 2.05 15.24 -3.60
C SER A 25 2.52 15.36 -2.16
N MET A 26 3.66 16.02 -1.96
CA MET A 26 4.28 16.21 -0.66
C MET A 26 4.66 17.68 -0.52
N LEU A 27 4.37 18.26 0.64
CA LEU A 27 4.77 19.62 0.98
C LEU A 27 5.81 19.57 2.09
N TRP A 28 6.84 20.40 1.96
CA TRP A 28 8.01 20.38 2.83
C TRP A 28 8.28 21.73 3.46
N ASN A 29 8.70 21.73 4.72
CA ASN A 29 9.38 22.87 5.30
C ASN A 29 10.79 22.95 4.69
N LYS A 30 10.99 23.91 3.77
CA LYS A 30 12.24 24.05 3.01
C LYS A 30 13.48 24.24 3.91
N PRO A 31 13.49 25.15 4.91
CA PRO A 31 14.65 25.29 5.80
C PRO A 31 15.03 23.99 6.52
N MET A 32 14.04 23.21 6.99
CA MET A 32 14.28 21.91 7.62
C MET A 32 14.93 20.93 6.64
N LEU A 33 14.42 20.83 5.41
CA LEU A 33 14.96 19.92 4.41
C LEU A 33 16.39 20.32 4.01
N ASP A 34 16.64 21.61 3.76
CA ASP A 34 17.95 22.13 3.38
C ASP A 34 19.01 21.87 4.46
N ALA A 35 18.64 22.02 5.74
CA ALA A 35 19.53 21.73 6.88
C ALA A 35 19.89 20.23 7.00
N ASN A 36 19.13 19.34 6.36
CA ASN A 36 19.30 17.89 6.46
C ASN A 36 19.66 17.23 5.10
N GLY A 37 20.40 17.95 4.25
CA GLY A 37 20.92 17.44 2.97
C GLY A 37 20.10 17.84 1.75
N GLY A 38 19.04 18.63 1.93
CA GLY A 38 18.21 19.15 0.85
C GLY A 38 17.48 18.04 0.10
N ILE A 39 17.08 18.33 -1.15
CA ILE A 39 16.38 17.37 -2.01
C ILE A 39 17.21 16.10 -2.25
N ARG A 40 18.55 16.17 -2.22
CA ARG A 40 19.43 15.01 -2.42
C ARG A 40 19.26 13.96 -1.33
N ALA A 41 18.88 14.34 -0.11
CA ALA A 41 18.59 13.40 0.97
C ALA A 41 17.44 12.44 0.61
N LEU A 42 16.51 12.86 -0.27
CA LEU A 42 15.39 12.03 -0.72
C LEU A 42 15.81 10.93 -1.70
N ALA A 43 17.02 10.99 -2.26
CA ALA A 43 17.58 9.95 -3.13
C ALA A 43 18.20 8.77 -2.36
N ALA A 44 18.17 8.79 -1.02
CA ALA A 44 18.67 7.70 -0.18
C ALA A 44 17.86 6.40 -0.32
N GLU A 45 16.63 6.48 -0.84
CA GLU A 45 15.77 5.35 -1.13
C GLU A 45 15.32 5.41 -2.60
N ILE A 46 14.91 4.26 -3.16
CA ILE A 46 14.28 4.20 -4.50
C ILE A 46 13.04 5.08 -4.58
N ALA A 47 12.28 5.07 -3.50
CA ALA A 47 11.03 5.81 -3.39
C ALA A 47 11.29 7.06 -2.55
N GLU A 48 11.08 8.23 -3.13
CA GLU A 48 11.35 9.50 -2.47
C GLU A 48 10.48 9.71 -1.22
N ASP A 49 9.28 9.12 -1.19
CA ASP A 49 8.34 9.16 -0.07
C ASP A 49 8.78 8.28 1.12
N ALA A 50 9.47 7.19 0.82
CA ALA A 50 10.15 6.37 1.81
C ALA A 50 11.30 7.13 2.49
N ALA A 51 12.19 7.72 1.69
CA ALA A 51 13.32 8.50 2.21
C ALA A 51 12.83 9.67 3.05
N ALA A 52 11.81 10.38 2.55
CA ALA A 52 11.08 11.42 3.25
C ALA A 52 10.57 10.98 4.64
N THR A 53 9.85 9.86 4.69
CA THR A 53 9.29 9.34 5.95
C THR A 53 10.39 8.98 6.94
N LYS A 54 11.46 8.31 6.49
CA LYS A 54 12.59 7.92 7.34
C LYS A 54 13.36 9.14 7.86
N LEU A 55 13.57 10.16 7.02
CA LEU A 55 14.23 11.41 7.39
C LEU A 55 13.46 12.14 8.50
N VAL A 56 12.15 12.36 8.28
CA VAL A 56 11.30 13.08 9.24
C VAL A 56 11.23 12.33 10.58
N ASN A 57 11.04 11.01 10.54
CA ASN A 57 11.01 10.19 11.75
C ASN A 57 12.37 10.16 12.47
N GLY A 58 13.48 10.15 11.72
CA GLY A 58 14.83 10.22 12.27
C GLY A 58 15.13 11.53 13.01
N LEU A 59 14.43 12.61 12.67
CA LEU A 59 14.49 13.89 13.36
C LEU A 59 13.52 14.00 14.56
N GLY A 60 12.78 12.93 14.88
CA GLY A 60 11.72 12.95 15.89
C GLY A 60 10.51 13.80 15.50
N LEU A 61 10.41 14.21 14.23
CA LEU A 61 9.28 14.92 13.66
C LEU A 61 8.23 13.92 13.16
N ARG A 62 7.07 14.44 12.76
CA ARG A 62 5.96 13.62 12.25
C ARG A 62 5.56 14.05 10.86
N VAL A 63 5.30 13.08 9.99
CA VAL A 63 4.58 13.30 8.74
C VAL A 63 3.11 13.39 9.08
N ASN A 64 2.43 14.42 8.57
CA ASN A 64 0.99 14.59 8.73
C ASN A 64 0.28 14.48 7.38
N LEU A 65 -0.93 13.95 7.38
CA LEU A 65 -1.77 13.88 6.19
C LEU A 65 -2.57 15.17 5.99
N VAL A 66 -2.81 15.51 4.73
CA VAL A 66 -3.80 16.54 4.38
C VAL A 66 -5.23 16.06 4.73
N ALA A 67 -6.14 17.00 4.95
CA ALA A 67 -7.51 16.71 5.42
C ALA A 67 -8.30 15.77 4.49
N ALA A 68 -8.05 15.85 3.18
CA ALA A 68 -8.70 15.02 2.17
C ALA A 68 -7.71 14.49 1.14
N PRO A 69 -7.89 13.23 0.69
CA PRO A 69 -7.10 12.66 -0.38
C PRO A 69 -7.45 13.33 -1.71
N PHE A 70 -6.47 13.44 -2.59
CA PHE A 70 -6.66 14.00 -3.93
C PHE A 70 -7.02 12.92 -4.95
N GLU A 71 -7.90 13.29 -5.89
CA GLU A 71 -8.19 12.46 -7.05
C GLU A 71 -6.95 12.31 -7.93
N GLN A 72 -6.77 11.11 -8.49
CA GLN A 72 -5.68 10.83 -9.41
C GLN A 72 -6.25 10.25 -10.70
N PRO A 73 -6.23 10.99 -11.82
CA PRO A 73 -6.67 10.46 -13.10
C PRO A 73 -5.70 9.36 -13.55
N LEU A 74 -6.18 8.12 -13.65
CA LEU A 74 -5.36 6.96 -14.06
C LEU A 74 -5.52 6.55 -15.52
N GLY A 75 -6.62 6.96 -16.16
CA GLY A 75 -7.05 6.45 -17.45
C GLY A 75 -7.44 4.96 -17.40
N ARG A 76 -7.68 4.37 -18.57
CA ARG A 76 -7.93 2.94 -18.73
C ARG A 76 -6.61 2.17 -18.59
N ARG A 77 -6.64 1.02 -17.92
CA ARG A 77 -5.48 0.15 -17.72
C ARG A 77 -5.86 -1.30 -17.97
N THR A 78 -4.94 -2.06 -18.54
CA THR A 78 -5.06 -3.53 -18.65
C THR A 78 -4.74 -4.18 -17.31
N PHE A 79 -5.10 -5.46 -17.19
CA PHE A 79 -4.78 -6.24 -15.99
C PHE A 79 -3.27 -6.33 -15.75
N ASP A 80 -2.48 -6.56 -16.80
CA ASP A 80 -1.02 -6.71 -16.70
C ASP A 80 -0.34 -5.41 -16.23
N GLU A 81 -0.81 -4.25 -16.70
CA GLU A 81 -0.34 -2.95 -16.22
C GLU A 81 -0.63 -2.76 -14.72
N ILE A 82 -1.81 -3.20 -14.26
CA ILE A 82 -2.21 -3.13 -12.85
C ILE A 82 -1.34 -4.07 -12.02
N TRP A 83 -1.19 -5.32 -12.46
CA TRP A 83 -0.41 -6.35 -11.78
C TRP A 83 1.06 -5.94 -11.65
N SER A 84 1.71 -5.57 -12.75
CA SER A 84 3.12 -5.13 -12.76
C SER A 84 3.35 -3.97 -11.80
N ARG A 85 2.45 -2.98 -11.81
CA ARG A 85 2.53 -1.83 -10.91
C ARG A 85 2.36 -2.23 -9.44
N GLN A 86 1.35 -3.04 -9.11
CA GLN A 86 1.13 -3.48 -7.74
C GLN A 86 2.27 -4.36 -7.23
N ALA A 87 2.87 -5.19 -8.08
CA ALA A 87 3.99 -6.06 -7.70
C ALA A 87 5.22 -5.23 -7.35
N ARG A 88 5.49 -4.18 -8.13
CA ARG A 88 6.54 -3.20 -7.82
C ARG A 88 6.31 -2.54 -6.48
N TRP A 89 5.10 -2.07 -6.20
CA TRP A 89 4.77 -1.40 -4.94
C TRP A 89 4.79 -2.33 -3.74
N ALA A 90 4.36 -3.59 -3.89
CA ALA A 90 4.51 -4.60 -2.85
C ALA A 90 5.99 -4.79 -2.49
N ARG A 91 6.85 -4.90 -3.51
CA ARG A 91 8.29 -5.05 -3.27
C ARG A 91 8.95 -3.82 -2.66
N LEU A 92 8.62 -2.61 -3.14
CA LEU A 92 9.13 -1.37 -2.56
C LEU A 92 8.75 -1.28 -1.08
N ARG A 93 7.47 -1.50 -0.73
CA ARG A 93 7.03 -1.49 0.67
C ARG A 93 7.72 -2.55 1.51
N ARG A 94 7.90 -3.77 0.98
CA ARG A 94 8.64 -4.84 1.66
C ARG A 94 10.08 -4.47 1.96
N VAL A 95 10.78 -3.86 1.00
CA VAL A 95 12.19 -3.48 1.17
C VAL A 95 12.34 -2.29 2.11
N THR A 96 11.49 -1.28 1.95
CA THR A 96 11.60 -0.04 2.73
C THR A 96 11.08 -0.21 4.16
N PHE A 97 9.93 -0.85 4.35
CA PHE A 97 9.20 -0.95 5.61
C PHE A 97 8.76 -2.39 5.90
N PRO A 98 9.69 -3.35 6.04
CA PRO A 98 9.37 -4.78 6.12
C PRO A 98 8.44 -5.13 7.29
N LEU A 99 8.60 -4.48 8.44
CA LEU A 99 7.78 -4.72 9.63
C LEU A 99 6.33 -4.24 9.45
N PHE A 100 6.10 -3.22 8.61
CA PHE A 100 4.75 -2.77 8.26
C PHE A 100 4.16 -3.58 7.10
N PHE A 101 5.00 -4.07 6.20
CA PHE A 101 4.57 -4.91 5.07
C PHE A 101 4.22 -6.34 5.48
N ALA A 102 4.89 -6.92 6.49
CA ALA A 102 4.60 -8.27 6.98
C ALA A 102 3.12 -8.49 7.39
N PRO A 103 2.51 -7.66 8.25
CA PRO A 103 1.11 -7.81 8.62
C PRO A 103 0.13 -7.37 7.51
N GLU A 104 0.61 -6.85 6.38
CA GLU A 104 -0.24 -6.32 5.31
C GLU A 104 -1.19 -7.37 4.71
N ILE A 105 -0.83 -8.66 4.78
CA ILE A 105 -1.71 -9.73 4.31
C ILE A 105 -3.05 -9.80 5.06
N LEU A 106 -3.09 -9.29 6.30
CA LEU A 106 -4.28 -9.27 7.14
C LEU A 106 -5.21 -8.08 6.86
N THR A 107 -4.83 -7.22 5.92
CA THR A 107 -5.56 -5.98 5.63
C THR A 107 -6.72 -6.17 4.66
N GLY A 108 -6.65 -7.19 3.80
CA GLY A 108 -7.78 -7.64 2.99
C GLY A 108 -8.60 -8.68 3.73
N ALA A 109 -9.87 -8.85 3.35
CA ALA A 109 -10.81 -9.72 4.05
C ALA A 109 -10.51 -11.23 3.95
N VAL A 110 -9.77 -11.68 2.92
CA VAL A 110 -9.61 -13.12 2.61
C VAL A 110 -8.91 -13.90 3.72
N VAL A 111 -7.73 -13.46 4.16
CA VAL A 111 -6.97 -14.21 5.19
C VAL A 111 -7.69 -14.17 6.55
N PRO A 112 -8.15 -13.01 7.05
CA PRO A 112 -8.99 -12.94 8.25
C PRO A 112 -10.24 -13.82 8.18
N LEU A 113 -10.92 -13.87 7.02
CA LEU A 113 -12.09 -14.73 6.82
C LEU A 113 -11.72 -16.22 6.96
N VAL A 114 -10.67 -16.68 6.28
CA VAL A 114 -10.23 -18.08 6.37
C VAL A 114 -9.87 -18.44 7.81
N LEU A 115 -9.10 -17.60 8.50
CA LEU A 115 -8.72 -17.82 9.89
C LEU A 115 -9.94 -17.87 10.83
N ALA A 116 -10.89 -16.95 10.65
CA ALA A 116 -12.12 -16.91 11.45
C ALA A 116 -13.00 -18.15 11.20
N LEU A 117 -13.09 -18.64 9.96
CA LEU A 117 -13.86 -19.84 9.65
C LEU A 117 -13.23 -21.11 10.24
N ILE A 118 -11.90 -21.22 10.21
CA ILE A 118 -11.18 -22.32 10.87
C ILE A 118 -11.44 -22.29 12.38
N ALA A 119 -11.34 -21.11 13.00
CA ALA A 119 -11.60 -20.94 14.43
C ALA A 119 -13.07 -21.23 14.79
N ALA A 120 -14.03 -20.82 13.95
CA ALA A 120 -15.44 -21.13 14.17
C ALA A 120 -15.72 -22.63 14.07
N ALA A 121 -15.13 -23.30 13.08
CA ALA A 121 -15.25 -24.75 12.92
C ALA A 121 -14.70 -25.51 14.13
N SER A 122 -13.55 -25.10 14.67
CA SER A 122 -12.95 -25.75 15.84
C SER A 122 -13.68 -25.47 17.15
N ALA A 123 -14.36 -24.32 17.25
CA ALA A 123 -15.14 -23.92 18.43
C ALA A 123 -16.62 -24.37 18.37
N GLY A 124 -17.06 -25.03 17.28
CA GLY A 124 -18.47 -25.40 17.09
C GLY A 124 -19.41 -24.21 16.83
N ILE A 125 -18.86 -23.06 16.42
CA ILE A 125 -19.62 -21.87 16.07
C ILE A 125 -20.09 -21.97 14.61
N SER A 126 -21.29 -21.47 14.32
CA SER A 126 -21.82 -21.46 12.95
C SER A 126 -20.94 -20.65 11.99
N LEU A 127 -20.61 -21.27 10.85
CA LEU A 127 -19.74 -20.69 9.83
C LEU A 127 -20.39 -19.49 9.12
N TRP A 128 -21.70 -19.56 8.89
CA TRP A 128 -22.44 -18.54 8.13
C TRP A 128 -22.46 -17.17 8.82
N PRO A 129 -22.90 -17.04 10.09
CA PRO A 129 -22.83 -15.78 10.82
C PRO A 129 -21.40 -15.26 10.97
N THR A 130 -20.42 -16.17 11.14
CA THR A 130 -19.00 -15.81 11.22
C THR A 130 -18.53 -15.15 9.93
N ALA A 131 -18.82 -15.76 8.78
CA ALA A 131 -18.46 -15.21 7.48
C ALA A 131 -19.07 -13.83 7.26
N ILE A 132 -20.37 -13.68 7.56
CA ILE A 132 -21.09 -12.41 7.40
C ILE A 132 -20.47 -11.34 8.30
N ALA A 133 -20.20 -11.66 9.57
CA ALA A 133 -19.61 -10.72 10.53
C ALA A 133 -18.24 -10.22 10.08
N VAL A 134 -17.37 -11.12 9.60
CA VAL A 134 -16.04 -10.75 9.11
C VAL A 134 -16.14 -9.90 7.85
N LEU A 135 -16.92 -10.33 6.86
CA LEU A 135 -17.09 -9.56 5.61
C LEU A 135 -17.68 -8.18 5.87
N ALA A 136 -18.65 -8.07 6.79
CA ALA A 136 -19.22 -6.79 7.20
C ALA A 136 -18.17 -5.89 7.88
N ALA A 137 -17.36 -6.43 8.79
CA ALA A 137 -16.31 -5.68 9.47
C ALA A 137 -15.25 -5.11 8.52
N PHE A 138 -14.96 -5.79 7.41
CA PHE A 138 -14.00 -5.32 6.41
C PHE A 138 -14.62 -4.35 5.40
N TYR A 139 -15.77 -4.70 4.81
CA TYR A 139 -16.34 -3.95 3.70
C TYR A 139 -17.21 -2.77 4.12
N LEU A 140 -17.93 -2.84 5.25
CA LEU A 140 -18.77 -1.71 5.68
C LEU A 140 -17.96 -0.43 5.92
N PRO A 141 -16.79 -0.44 6.58
CA PRO A 141 -16.04 0.80 6.77
C PRO A 141 -15.35 1.27 5.48
N GLU A 142 -15.14 0.42 4.47
CA GLU A 142 -14.72 0.87 3.14
C GLU A 142 -15.85 1.62 2.43
N CYS A 143 -17.06 1.06 2.44
CA CYS A 143 -18.24 1.72 1.90
C CYS A 143 -18.55 3.02 2.64
N ALA A 144 -18.44 3.02 3.98
CA ALA A 144 -18.64 4.21 4.80
C ALA A 144 -17.60 5.29 4.50
N LEU A 145 -16.32 4.92 4.33
CA LEU A 145 -15.29 5.88 3.92
C LEU A 145 -15.62 6.48 2.55
N ALA A 146 -15.94 5.63 1.57
CA ALA A 146 -16.31 6.09 0.24
C ALA A 146 -17.49 7.06 0.28
N TRP A 147 -18.55 6.71 1.01
CA TRP A 147 -19.71 7.56 1.20
C TRP A 147 -19.35 8.90 1.88
N SER A 148 -18.59 8.87 2.98
CA SER A 148 -18.21 10.07 3.73
C SER A 148 -17.33 11.05 2.92
N LYS A 149 -16.55 10.54 1.97
CA LYS A 149 -15.69 11.35 1.10
C LYS A 149 -16.34 11.68 -0.24
N GLY A 150 -17.63 11.35 -0.42
CA GLY A 150 -18.35 11.58 -1.68
C GLY A 150 -17.80 10.78 -2.86
N TRP A 151 -17.10 9.68 -2.60
CA TRP A 151 -16.54 8.80 -3.63
C TRP A 151 -17.62 7.90 -4.23
N TYR A 152 -17.33 7.40 -5.44
CA TYR A 152 -18.23 6.51 -6.17
C TYR A 152 -18.54 5.24 -5.37
N LEU A 153 -19.77 5.12 -4.86
CA LEU A 153 -20.28 3.93 -4.19
C LEU A 153 -21.30 3.23 -5.09
N SER A 154 -20.99 2.03 -5.54
CA SER A 154 -21.89 1.22 -6.36
C SER A 154 -21.61 -0.27 -6.23
N PRO A 155 -22.51 -1.16 -6.69
CA PRO A 155 -22.24 -2.59 -6.73
C PRO A 155 -20.95 -2.95 -7.49
N ARG A 156 -20.58 -2.17 -8.52
CA ARG A 156 -19.32 -2.37 -9.24
C ARG A 156 -18.10 -2.08 -8.37
N MET A 157 -18.18 -1.08 -7.50
CA MET A 157 -17.13 -0.79 -6.53
C MET A 157 -16.97 -1.95 -5.54
N VAL A 158 -18.09 -2.48 -5.02
CA VAL A 158 -18.06 -3.62 -4.09
C VAL A 158 -17.42 -4.84 -4.75
N ALA A 159 -17.81 -5.16 -5.99
CA ALA A 159 -17.17 -6.22 -6.77
C ALA A 159 -15.67 -5.98 -6.98
N ALA A 160 -15.25 -4.73 -7.23
CA ALA A 160 -13.84 -4.37 -7.38
C ALA A 160 -13.05 -4.51 -6.07
N ILE A 161 -13.65 -4.17 -4.92
CA ILE A 161 -13.06 -4.38 -3.59
C ILE A 161 -12.85 -5.88 -3.34
N MET A 162 -13.85 -6.71 -3.63
CA MET A 162 -13.74 -8.17 -3.48
C MET A 162 -12.66 -8.76 -4.40
N ALA A 163 -12.63 -8.35 -5.67
CA ALA A 163 -11.59 -8.78 -6.61
C ALA A 163 -10.18 -8.37 -6.14
N ARG A 164 -10.04 -7.14 -5.62
CA ARG A 164 -8.79 -6.67 -5.02
C ARG A 164 -8.37 -7.53 -3.84
N ASP A 165 -9.28 -7.87 -2.94
CA ASP A 165 -8.97 -8.66 -1.75
C ASP A 165 -8.60 -10.12 -2.07
N LEU A 166 -9.15 -10.67 -3.16
CA LEU A 166 -8.72 -11.97 -3.70
C LEU A 166 -7.29 -11.93 -4.26
N ILE A 167 -6.90 -10.82 -4.91
CA ILE A 167 -5.58 -10.64 -5.51
C ILE A 167 -4.52 -10.27 -4.45
N LEU A 168 -4.91 -9.60 -3.37
CA LEU A 168 -4.00 -9.06 -2.35
C LEU A 168 -3.02 -10.10 -1.76
N PRO A 169 -3.45 -11.32 -1.35
CA PRO A 169 -2.52 -12.34 -0.86
C PRO A 169 -1.45 -12.73 -1.88
N ALA A 170 -1.82 -12.82 -3.16
CA ALA A 170 -0.88 -13.12 -4.24
C ALA A 170 0.12 -11.97 -4.44
N MET A 171 -0.34 -10.71 -4.37
CA MET A 171 0.54 -9.53 -4.44
C MET A 171 1.50 -9.46 -3.26
N TRP A 172 1.01 -9.76 -2.06
CA TRP A 172 1.81 -9.81 -0.84
C TRP A 172 2.91 -10.86 -0.97
N ALA A 173 2.56 -12.09 -1.36
CA ALA A 173 3.52 -13.17 -1.60
C ALA A 173 4.54 -12.77 -2.68
N ARG A 174 4.08 -12.16 -3.78
CA ARG A 174 4.94 -11.68 -4.86
C ARG A 174 5.95 -10.62 -4.39
N GLY A 175 5.61 -9.82 -3.40
CA GLY A 175 6.51 -8.85 -2.77
C GLY A 175 7.66 -9.51 -2.00
N TRP A 176 7.45 -10.70 -1.44
CA TRP A 176 8.48 -11.49 -0.77
C TRP A 176 9.38 -12.25 -1.74
N LEU A 177 8.83 -12.68 -2.87
CA LEU A 177 9.57 -13.35 -3.93
C LEU A 177 10.54 -12.38 -4.64
N GLY A 178 11.77 -12.83 -4.85
CA GLY A 178 12.79 -12.07 -5.60
C GLY A 178 12.46 -11.88 -7.08
N GLY A 179 13.39 -11.31 -7.84
CA GLY A 179 13.32 -11.19 -9.31
C GLY A 179 13.64 -9.79 -9.84
N ALA A 180 13.45 -9.56 -11.13
CA ALA A 180 13.41 -8.20 -11.69
C ALA A 180 11.97 -7.67 -11.68
N VAL A 181 11.82 -6.36 -11.62
CA VAL A 181 10.54 -5.67 -11.81
C VAL A 181 10.70 -4.67 -12.94
N ASP A 182 9.82 -4.74 -13.93
CA ASP A 182 9.78 -3.74 -15.00
C ASP A 182 9.34 -2.39 -14.44
N TRP A 183 10.09 -1.33 -14.71
CA TRP A 183 9.74 0.05 -14.46
C TRP A 183 9.99 0.90 -15.71
N ARG A 184 8.90 1.39 -16.32
CA ARG A 184 8.95 2.24 -17.54
C ARG A 184 9.70 1.57 -18.69
N GLY A 185 9.62 0.24 -18.81
CA GLY A 185 10.30 -0.55 -19.83
C GLY A 185 11.71 -1.02 -19.43
N ASN A 186 12.19 -0.64 -18.24
CA ASN A 186 13.50 -1.05 -17.74
C ASN A 186 13.33 -2.10 -16.64
N ALA A 187 13.97 -3.27 -16.77
CA ALA A 187 13.97 -4.24 -15.68
C ALA A 187 14.90 -3.75 -14.56
N MET A 188 14.41 -3.74 -13.32
CA MET A 188 15.16 -3.28 -12.14
C MET A 188 15.09 -4.31 -11.01
N THR A 189 16.20 -4.51 -10.32
CA THR A 189 16.31 -5.37 -9.13
C THR A 189 16.19 -4.52 -7.87
N ILE A 190 15.06 -4.62 -7.16
CA ILE A 190 14.84 -3.90 -5.91
C ILE A 190 15.38 -4.77 -4.75
N GLY A 191 16.60 -4.47 -4.29
CA GLY A 191 17.31 -5.15 -3.20
C GLY A 191 17.29 -4.37 -1.87
N THR A 192 17.77 -5.00 -0.79
CA THR A 192 17.85 -4.38 0.56
C THR A 192 19.09 -3.49 0.75
N LYS A 193 20.12 -3.65 -0.08
CA LYS A 193 21.23 -2.69 -0.18
C LYS A 193 20.84 -1.66 -1.24
N ALA A 194 21.33 -0.42 -1.05
CA ALA A 194 21.01 0.75 -1.85
C ALA A 194 20.74 0.41 -3.32
N ALA A 195 19.67 1.00 -3.83
CA ALA A 195 19.15 0.81 -5.17
C ALA A 195 20.22 0.85 -6.27
N GLU A 196 20.76 -0.30 -6.64
CA GLU A 196 21.56 -0.39 -7.85
C GLU A 196 20.60 -0.57 -9.02
N LEU A 197 20.59 0.42 -9.90
CA LEU A 197 20.00 0.31 -11.24
C LEU A 197 20.90 -0.62 -12.05
N GLU A 198 20.68 -1.93 -11.98
CA GLU A 198 21.21 -2.83 -13.02
C GLU A 198 20.35 -2.68 -14.26
N GLU A 199 20.84 -1.93 -15.25
CA GLU A 199 20.30 -2.04 -16.60
C GLU A 199 20.59 -3.46 -17.11
N THR A 200 19.56 -4.28 -17.26
CA THR A 200 19.69 -5.52 -18.05
C THR A 200 20.18 -5.14 -19.45
N PRO A 201 21.24 -5.77 -19.97
CA PRO A 201 21.66 -5.54 -21.35
C PRO A 201 20.45 -5.84 -22.24
N SER A 202 20.06 -4.88 -23.07
CA SER A 202 19.09 -5.13 -24.13
C SER A 202 19.63 -6.27 -24.98
N GLY A 203 18.98 -7.44 -24.90
CA GLY A 203 19.34 -8.58 -25.75
C GLY A 203 19.28 -8.15 -27.22
N ALA A 204 20.38 -8.42 -27.93
CA ALA A 204 20.48 -8.32 -29.39
C ALA A 204 19.59 -9.35 -30.08
#